data_AF-A0A661M370-F1
#
_entry.id   AF-A0A661M370-F1
#
_cell.length_a   1.000
_cell.length_b   1.000
_cell.length_c   1.000
_cell.angle_alpha   90.00
_cell.angle_beta   90.00
_cell.angle_gamma   90.00
#
_symmetry.space_group_name_H-M   'P 1'
#
loop_
_entity.id
_entity.type
_entity.pdbx_description
1 polymer ?
#
loop_
_entity_poly.entity_id
_entity_poly.type
_entity_poly.pdbx_seq_one_letter_code
_entity_poly.pdbx_strand_id
1 'polypeptide(L)' 'MIKHQPLPSNIYELIEEAGHYLASRGDIAFAYLFGSLARGRAFPLSDVDIAVYLEKETALTTSKMELLGDLIDILHTDEI' A
#
# COMPACT_ATOMS: atom_id res chain seq x y z
N MET A 1 10.42 10.64 8.81
CA MET A 1 11.22 9.44 9.09
C MET A 1 12.52 9.53 8.33
N ILE A 2 13.61 9.03 8.91
CA ILE A 2 14.88 8.84 8.19
C ILE A 2 14.78 7.45 7.54
N LYS A 3 14.93 7.37 6.22
CA LYS A 3 14.75 6.13 5.45
C LYS A 3 15.96 5.21 5.59
N HIS A 4 15.71 3.91 5.74
CA HIS A 4 16.77 2.94 6.01
C HIS A 4 17.07 1.99 4.85
N GLN A 5 16.12 1.76 3.92
CA GLN A 5 16.29 0.79 2.83
C GLN A 5 15.68 1.28 1.51
N PRO A 6 16.27 0.90 0.35
CA PRO A 6 15.69 1.20 -0.95
C PRO A 6 14.48 0.31 -1.23
N LEU A 7 13.55 0.81 -2.06
CA LEU A 7 12.42 0.01 -2.54
C LEU A 7 12.90 -1.28 -3.25
N PRO A 8 12.16 -2.39 -3.11
CA PRO A 8 12.40 -3.60 -3.90
C PRO A 8 12.44 -3.30 -5.40
N SER A 9 13.33 -3.97 -6.13
CA SER A 9 13.47 -3.76 -7.57
C SER A 9 12.21 -4.14 -8.37
N ASN A 10 11.39 -5.03 -7.82
CA ASN A 10 10.13 -5.50 -8.38
C ASN A 10 8.90 -4.80 -7.78
N ILE A 11 9.06 -3.60 -7.20
CA ILE A 11 7.97 -2.90 -6.49
C ILE A 11 6.70 -2.74 -7.31
N TYR A 12 6.79 -2.60 -8.63
CA TYR A 12 5.60 -2.50 -9.50
C TYR A 12 4.80 -3.81 -9.57
N GLU A 13 5.45 -4.96 -9.52
CA GLU A 13 4.78 -6.28 -9.45
C GLU A 13 4.09 -6.45 -8.10
N LEU A 14 4.76 -6.03 -7.01
CA LEU A 14 4.20 -6.08 -5.66
C LEU A 14 3.01 -5.13 -5.49
N ILE A 15 3.03 -3.96 -6.14
CA ILE A 15 1.89 -3.03 -6.17
C ILE A 15 0.70 -3.65 -6.91
N GLU A 16 0.93 -4.41 -7.97
CA GLU A 16 -0.14 -5.13 -8.66
C GLU A 16 -0.74 -6.21 -7.76
N GLU A 17 0.10 -6.96 -7.03
CA GLU A 17 -0.35 -7.94 -6.03
C GLU A 17 -1.15 -7.28 -4.89
N ALA A 18 -0.67 -6.16 -4.36
CA ALA A 18 -1.39 -5.37 -3.37
C ALA A 18 -2.74 -4.88 -3.93
N GLY A 19 -2.79 -4.49 -5.20
CA GLY A 19 -4.03 -4.14 -5.90
C GLY A 19 -5.04 -5.29 -5.94
N HIS A 20 -4.60 -6.51 -6.26
CA HIS A 20 -5.44 -7.70 -6.23
C HIS A 20 -5.96 -8.01 -4.83
N TYR A 21 -5.09 -7.91 -3.81
CA TYR A 21 -5.48 -8.10 -2.42
C TYR A 21 -6.55 -7.07 -2.00
N LEU A 22 -6.33 -5.77 -2.24
CA LEU A 22 -7.28 -4.71 -1.89
C LEU A 22 -8.61 -4.88 -2.63
N ALA A 23 -8.60 -5.33 -3.89
CA ALA A 23 -9.81 -5.61 -4.65
C ALA A 23 -10.57 -6.85 -4.17
N SER A 24 -9.90 -7.80 -3.52
CA SER A 24 -10.52 -9.01 -2.97
C SER A 24 -11.28 -8.76 -1.65
N ARG A 25 -11.02 -7.62 -1.00
CA ARG A 25 -11.62 -7.24 0.27
C ARG A 25 -13.00 -6.61 0.08
N GLY A 26 -14.03 -7.32 0.53
CA GLY A 26 -15.42 -6.86 0.44
C GLY A 26 -15.78 -5.66 1.33
N ASP A 27 -14.87 -5.21 2.19
CA ASP A 27 -15.03 -4.01 3.03
C ASP A 27 -14.40 -2.74 2.43
N ILE A 28 -13.70 -2.86 1.29
CA ILE A 28 -13.08 -1.77 0.55
C ILE A 28 -13.96 -1.40 -0.65
N ALA A 29 -14.36 -0.13 -0.75
CA ALA A 29 -15.09 0.35 -1.92
C ALA A 29 -14.13 0.62 -3.08
N PHE A 30 -12.99 1.25 -2.78
CA PHE A 30 -11.92 1.49 -3.74
C PHE A 30 -10.60 1.79 -3.03
N ALA A 31 -9.50 1.58 -3.75
CA ALA A 31 -8.17 2.03 -3.38
C ALA A 31 -7.46 2.63 -4.60
N TYR A 32 -6.55 3.57 -4.38
CA TYR A 32 -5.73 4.13 -5.45
C TYR A 32 -4.31 4.44 -4.98
N LEU A 33 -3.36 4.17 -5.86
CA LEU A 33 -1.96 4.58 -5.72
C LEU A 33 -1.84 6.08 -6.04
N PHE A 34 -1.12 6.81 -5.20
CA PHE A 34 -0.78 8.21 -5.46
C PHE A 34 0.72 8.45 -5.25
N GLY A 35 1.11 9.72 -5.10
CA GLY A 35 2.49 10.06 -4.79
C GLY A 35 3.48 9.87 -5.94
N SER A 36 4.72 9.55 -5.59
CA SER A 36 5.85 9.54 -6.54
C SER A 36 5.82 8.35 -7.50
N LEU A 37 5.42 7.17 -7.01
CA LEU A 37 5.30 5.96 -7.83
C LEU A 37 4.18 6.08 -8.87
N ALA A 38 3.03 6.64 -8.52
CA ALA A 38 1.94 6.89 -9.46
C ALA A 38 2.34 7.83 -10.62
N ARG A 39 3.37 8.66 -10.43
CA ARG A 39 3.88 9.59 -11.45
C ARG A 39 5.03 9.03 -12.29
N GLY A 40 5.40 7.76 -12.09
CA GLY A 40 6.57 7.15 -12.74
C GLY A 40 7.90 7.77 -12.30
N ARG A 41 7.94 8.44 -11.14
CA ARG A 41 9.13 9.07 -10.57
C ARG A 41 9.53 8.38 -9.27
N ALA A 42 9.62 7.06 -9.31
CA ALA A 42 10.11 6.28 -8.18
C ALA A 42 11.61 6.59 -7.98
N PHE A 43 11.97 7.10 -6.82
CA PHE A 43 13.35 7.21 -6.39
C PHE A 43 13.69 6.00 -5.51
N PRO A 44 14.97 5.62 -5.36
CA PRO A 44 15.36 4.52 -4.50
C PRO A 44 14.81 4.66 -3.08
N LEU A 45 14.69 5.90 -2.61
CA LEU A 45 14.15 6.28 -1.31
C LEU A 45 12.71 6.81 -1.42
N SER A 46 11.88 6.29 -2.32
CA SER A 46 10.43 6.61 -2.36
C SER A 46 9.66 5.72 -1.38
N ASP A 47 8.50 6.18 -0.90
CA ASP A 47 7.52 5.37 -0.15
C ASP A 47 6.37 4.97 -1.08
N VAL A 48 5.59 3.96 -0.71
CA VAL A 48 4.40 3.54 -1.47
C VAL A 48 3.14 4.18 -0.89
N ASP A 49 2.65 5.24 -1.54
CA ASP A 49 1.48 5.98 -1.10
C ASP A 49 0.16 5.34 -1.62
N ILE A 50 -0.62 4.70 -0.75
CA ILE A 50 -1.93 4.08 -1.08
C ILE A 50 -3.06 4.71 -0.25
N ALA A 51 -4.11 5.18 -0.93
CA ALA A 51 -5.33 5.63 -0.28
C ALA A 51 -6.39 4.54 -0.41
N VAL A 52 -7.04 4.19 0.72
CA VAL A 52 -8.10 3.17 0.78
C VAL A 52 -9.38 3.79 1.34
N TYR A 53 -10.51 3.51 0.69
CA TYR A 53 -11.84 3.93 1.11
C TYR A 53 -12.68 2.71 1.50
N LEU A 54 -13.23 2.71 2.72
CA LEU A 54 -14.01 1.60 3.28
C LEU A 54 -15.52 1.83 3.11
N GLU A 55 -16.28 0.77 2.85
CA GLU A 55 -17.74 0.80 2.61
C GLU A 55 -18.57 1.09 3.89
N LYS A 56 -18.05 0.81 5.09
CA LYS A 56 -18.78 0.93 6.37
C LYS A 56 -17.92 1.56 7.45
N GLU A 57 -18.58 1.95 8.56
CA GLU A 57 -17.95 2.16 9.87
C GLU A 57 -17.44 0.82 10.45
N THR A 58 -16.64 0.09 9.69
CA THR A 58 -15.77 -0.94 10.23
C THR A 58 -14.86 -0.24 11.24
N ALA A 59 -14.51 -0.89 12.36
CA ALA A 59 -13.68 -0.29 13.39
C ALA A 59 -12.35 0.20 12.79
N LEU A 60 -12.30 1.49 12.45
CA LEU A 60 -11.34 2.08 11.50
C LEU A 60 -9.90 1.78 11.90
N THR A 61 -9.65 1.74 13.21
CA THR A 61 -8.35 1.44 13.80
C THR A 61 -7.93 -0.02 13.62
N THR A 62 -8.85 -0.97 13.83
CA THR A 62 -8.59 -2.40 13.67
C THR A 62 -8.37 -2.73 12.20
N SER A 63 -9.27 -2.26 11.33
CA SER A 63 -9.14 -2.45 9.88
C SER A 63 -7.87 -1.82 9.32
N LYS A 64 -7.44 -0.67 9.86
CA LYS A 64 -6.17 -0.03 9.44
C LYS A 64 -4.95 -0.86 9.82
N MET A 65 -4.88 -1.41 11.04
CA MET A 65 -3.71 -2.19 11.47
C MET A 65 -3.57 -3.50 10.69
N GLU A 66 -4.69 -4.19 10.44
CA GLU A 66 -4.71 -5.41 9.62
C GLU A 66 -4.27 -5.10 8.18
N LEU A 67 -4.86 -4.07 7.58
CA LEU A 67 -4.55 -3.68 6.21
C LEU A 67 -3.10 -3.21 6.05
N LEU A 68 -2.55 -2.50 7.05
CA LEU A 68 -1.14 -2.12 7.04
C LEU A 68 -0.23 -3.34 7.14
N GLY A 69 -0.53 -4.30 8.04
CA GLY A 69 0.25 -5.53 8.17
C GLY A 69 0.28 -6.34 6.88
N ASP A 70 -0.88 -6.56 6.27
CA ASP A 70 -0.99 -7.32 5.02
C ASP A 70 -0.26 -6.62 3.86
N LEU A 71 -0.32 -5.28 3.80
CA LEU A 71 0.41 -4.51 2.78
C LEU A 71 1.93 -4.54 3.00
N ILE A 72 2.41 -4.51 4.25
CA ILE A 72 3.84 -4.67 4.56
C ILE A 72 4.34 -6.03 4.09
N ASP A 73 3.56 -7.08 4.36
CA ASP A 73 3.90 -8.44 3.98
C ASP A 73 3.97 -8.60 2.45
N ILE A 74 3.00 -8.05 1.72
CA ILE A 74 2.94 -8.08 0.25
C ILE A 74 4.05 -7.22 -0.37
N LEU A 75 4.24 -5.99 0.10
CA LEU A 75 5.20 -5.05 -0.49
C LEU A 75 6.64 -5.30 -0.05
N HIS A 76 6.86 -6.18 0.92
CA HIS A 76 8.16 -6.50 1.51
C HIS A 76 8.91 -5.25 2.03
N THR A 77 8.15 -4.25 2.49
CA THR A 77 8.67 -3.00 3.04
C THR A 77 7.67 -2.43 4.03
N ASP A 78 8.18 -1.80 5.10
CA ASP A 78 7.40 -1.05 6.09
C ASP A 78 7.29 0.45 5.77
N GLU A 79 7.83 0.89 4.62
CA GLU A 79 7.82 2.28 4.16
C GLU A 79 6.55 2.55 3.30
N ILE A 80 5.38 2.50 3.96
CA ILE A 80 4.02 2.64 3.39
C ILE A 80 3.17 3.65 4.18
#